data_AF-A0A5E8BZL9-F1
#
_entry.id   AF-A0A5E8BZL9-F1
#
_cell.length_a   1.000
_cell.length_b   1.000
_cell.length_c   1.000
_cell.angle_alpha   90.00
_cell.angle_beta   90.00
_cell.angle_gamma   90.00
#
_symmetry.space_group_name_H-M   'P 1'
#
loop_
_entity.id
_entity.type
_entity.pdbx_description
1 polymer ?
#
loop_
_entity_poly.entity_id
_entity_poly.type
_entity_poly.pdbx_seq_one_letter_code
_entity_poly.pdbx_strand_id
1 'polypeptide(L)'
;MAKGIPALPAICFFTLLSKLEGTTVPYTLSQLLKVDAQNGVAGAASIDPSKKYPLFVTWDKHSAQGRKKAGEDDDELYSLRGCIGTFGPSHVLEKEAGNYAAIAAFNDTRFSPISQRELESLKCSVTLLDNFEKAKDPLDWTVGKHGIIVSFSLRKRNYHATFLPDVMTEQGWTKEEAISQCMRKAGLHSFDRPEDISDLEVERYTGEKSSLTYSEFLEYSKKL
;
A
#
# COMPACT_ATOMS: atom_id res chain seq x y z
N MET A 1 -10.82 -15.57 1.65
CA MET A 1 -10.78 -15.48 0.17
C MET A 1 -9.81 -14.36 -0.12
N ALA A 2 -8.64 -14.66 -0.69
CA ALA A 2 -7.66 -13.65 -1.01
C ALA A 2 -8.30 -12.56 -1.88
N LYS A 3 -8.26 -11.32 -1.41
CA LYS A 3 -8.65 -10.15 -2.20
C LYS A 3 -7.46 -9.82 -3.09
N GLY A 4 -7.57 -9.99 -4.41
CA GLY A 4 -6.52 -9.67 -5.39
C GLY A 4 -5.60 -10.84 -5.79
N ILE A 5 -4.35 -10.53 -6.13
CA ILE A 5 -3.31 -11.44 -6.65
C ILE A 5 -2.42 -11.95 -5.50
N PRO A 6 -2.61 -13.19 -5.01
CA PRO A 6 -1.92 -13.71 -3.81
C PRO A 6 -0.39 -13.75 -3.89
N ALA A 7 0.17 -13.90 -5.09
CA ALA A 7 1.63 -13.91 -5.29
C ALA A 7 2.33 -12.67 -4.74
N LEU A 8 1.68 -11.48 -4.79
CA LEU A 8 2.26 -10.22 -4.33
C LEU A 8 2.45 -10.18 -2.80
N PRO A 9 1.41 -10.35 -1.95
CA PRO A 9 1.63 -10.47 -0.52
C PRO A 9 2.41 -11.74 -0.13
N ALA A 10 2.36 -12.83 -0.91
CA ALA A 10 3.13 -14.03 -0.63
C ALA A 10 4.65 -13.79 -0.73
N ILE A 11 5.14 -13.08 -1.77
CA ILE A 11 6.57 -12.75 -1.88
C ILE A 11 7.02 -11.86 -0.71
N CYS A 12 6.15 -10.99 -0.19
CA CYS A 12 6.41 -10.17 0.98
C CYS A 12 6.53 -11.03 2.26
N PHE A 13 5.65 -12.01 2.46
CA PHE A 13 5.76 -12.97 3.59
C PHE A 13 7.03 -13.82 3.52
N PHE A 14 7.37 -14.38 2.35
CA PHE A 14 8.63 -15.09 2.19
C PHE A 14 9.84 -14.19 2.51
N THR A 15 9.81 -12.93 2.08
CA THR A 15 10.85 -11.96 2.42
C THR A 15 10.95 -11.70 3.93
N LEU A 16 9.81 -11.53 4.60
CA LEU A 16 9.75 -11.34 6.05
C LEU A 16 10.37 -12.55 6.79
N LEU A 17 9.96 -13.76 6.44
CA LEU A 17 10.47 -15.00 7.04
C LEU A 17 11.97 -15.14 6.81
N SER A 18 12.45 -14.94 5.58
CA SER A 18 13.87 -14.98 5.26
C SER A 18 14.70 -13.99 6.08
N LYS A 19 14.17 -12.79 6.36
CA LYS A 19 14.85 -11.81 7.21
C LYS A 19 14.85 -12.20 8.69
N LEU A 20 13.77 -12.79 9.19
CA LEU A 20 13.67 -13.26 10.58
C LEU A 20 14.56 -14.48 10.85
N GLU A 21 14.67 -15.38 9.88
CA GLU A 21 15.38 -16.66 10.02
C GLU A 21 16.84 -16.61 9.52
N GLY A 22 17.24 -15.53 8.84
CA GLY A 22 18.56 -15.43 8.21
C GLY A 22 18.73 -16.34 7.00
N THR A 23 17.64 -16.66 6.31
CA THR A 23 17.61 -17.52 5.11
C THR A 23 17.40 -16.70 3.83
N THR A 24 17.40 -17.37 2.68
CA THR A 24 17.08 -16.76 1.38
C THR A 24 15.62 -16.95 1.03
N VAL A 25 15.06 -16.04 0.23
CA VAL A 25 13.69 -16.14 -0.28
C VAL A 25 13.59 -17.37 -1.21
N PRO A 26 12.73 -18.36 -0.91
CA PRO A 26 12.72 -19.65 -1.62
C PRO A 26 12.07 -19.61 -3.01
N TYR A 27 11.23 -18.61 -3.29
CA TYR A 27 10.50 -18.47 -4.54
C TYR A 27 10.64 -17.07 -5.12
N THR A 28 10.75 -16.99 -6.44
CA THR A 28 10.68 -15.73 -7.20
C THR A 28 9.22 -15.33 -7.41
N LEU A 29 8.95 -14.04 -7.60
CA LEU A 29 7.60 -13.57 -7.90
C LEU A 29 7.08 -14.17 -9.22
N SER A 30 7.96 -14.36 -10.19
CA SER A 30 7.62 -15.02 -11.46
C SER A 30 7.11 -16.45 -11.28
N GLN A 31 7.65 -17.22 -10.33
CA GLN A 31 7.15 -18.56 -10.01
C GLN A 31 5.78 -18.49 -9.34
N LEU A 32 5.59 -17.57 -8.40
CA LEU A 32 4.32 -17.40 -7.69
C LEU A 32 3.19 -16.95 -8.64
N LEU A 33 3.45 -16.00 -9.55
CA LEU A 33 2.46 -15.54 -10.54
C LEU A 33 2.03 -16.66 -11.50
N LYS A 34 2.93 -17.60 -11.83
CA LYS A 34 2.56 -18.77 -12.64
C LYS A 34 1.59 -19.68 -11.89
N VAL A 35 1.80 -19.90 -10.59
CA VAL A 35 0.90 -20.68 -9.74
C VAL A 35 -0.46 -20.00 -9.64
N ASP A 36 -0.50 -18.69 -9.43
CA ASP A 36 -1.74 -17.91 -9.44
C ASP A 36 -2.51 -18.04 -10.77
N ALA A 37 -1.82 -17.89 -11.90
CA ALA A 37 -2.43 -18.01 -13.22
C ALA A 37 -2.99 -19.43 -13.49
N GLN A 38 -2.28 -20.48 -13.07
CA GLN A 38 -2.74 -21.87 -13.18
C GLN A 38 -3.97 -22.14 -12.31
N ASN A 39 -4.09 -21.46 -11.18
CA ASN A 39 -5.24 -21.55 -10.27
C ASN A 39 -6.38 -20.59 -10.65
N GLY A 40 -6.30 -19.91 -11.80
CA GLY A 40 -7.36 -19.04 -12.31
C GLY A 40 -7.51 -17.72 -11.56
N VAL A 41 -6.47 -17.25 -10.87
CA VAL A 41 -6.48 -15.93 -10.21
C VAL A 41 -6.54 -14.83 -11.27
N ALA A 42 -7.60 -14.02 -11.22
CA ALA A 42 -7.78 -12.89 -12.13
C ALA A 42 -6.63 -11.87 -11.99
N GLY A 43 -6.17 -11.30 -13.10
CA GLY A 43 -5.10 -10.29 -13.13
C GLY A 43 -3.67 -10.84 -12.96
N ALA A 44 -3.49 -12.08 -12.49
CA ALA A 44 -2.15 -12.66 -12.27
C ALA A 44 -1.32 -12.75 -13.56
N ALA A 45 -1.94 -13.15 -14.68
CA ALA A 45 -1.27 -13.26 -15.98
C ALA A 45 -0.91 -11.90 -16.62
N SER A 46 -1.51 -10.80 -16.15
CA SER A 46 -1.21 -9.45 -16.66
C SER A 46 -0.10 -8.72 -15.90
N ILE A 47 0.33 -9.23 -14.74
CA ILE A 47 1.45 -8.65 -14.01
C ILE A 47 2.77 -9.10 -14.65
N ASP A 48 3.59 -8.13 -15.04
CA ASP A 48 4.93 -8.38 -15.55
C ASP A 48 5.96 -8.14 -14.43
N PRO A 49 6.52 -9.19 -13.80
CA PRO A 49 7.45 -9.03 -12.68
C PRO A 49 8.75 -8.31 -13.06
N SER A 50 9.05 -8.17 -14.36
CA SER A 50 10.23 -7.45 -14.86
C SER A 50 10.01 -5.95 -15.04
N LYS A 51 8.76 -5.47 -14.94
CA LYS A 51 8.44 -4.04 -15.00
C LYS A 51 8.49 -3.40 -13.62
N LYS A 52 8.50 -2.07 -13.64
CA LYS A 52 8.48 -1.22 -12.44
C LYS A 52 7.05 -0.78 -12.17
N TYR A 53 6.62 -0.90 -10.93
CA TYR A 53 5.28 -0.48 -10.49
C TYR A 53 5.44 0.37 -9.25
N PRO A 54 4.84 1.58 -9.21
CA PRO A 54 4.67 2.27 -7.95
C PRO A 54 3.80 1.40 -7.04
N LEU A 55 4.22 1.20 -5.80
CA LEU A 55 3.57 0.26 -4.90
C LEU A 55 3.72 0.64 -3.45
N PHE A 56 2.81 0.15 -2.62
CA PHE A 56 2.88 0.22 -1.17
C PHE A 56 2.74 -1.18 -0.57
N VAL A 57 3.62 -1.52 0.38
CA VAL A 57 3.50 -2.72 1.20
C VAL A 57 3.05 -2.32 2.59
N THR A 58 1.98 -2.95 3.06
CA THR A 58 1.37 -2.70 4.37
C THR A 58 1.34 -4.00 5.16
N TRP A 59 1.88 -3.94 6.36
CA TRP A 59 1.68 -4.94 7.41
C TRP A 59 0.61 -4.44 8.34
N ASP A 60 -0.41 -5.24 8.55
CA ASP A 60 -1.39 -5.06 9.61
C ASP A 60 -1.28 -6.22 10.61
N LYS A 61 -1.71 -5.97 11.84
CA LYS A 61 -1.70 -6.94 12.93
C LYS A 61 -3.10 -7.06 13.53
N HIS A 62 -3.56 -8.29 13.66
CA HIS A 62 -4.82 -8.60 14.32
C HIS A 62 -4.76 -8.20 15.80
N SER A 63 -5.74 -7.42 16.24
CA SER A 63 -5.89 -7.07 17.65
C SER A 63 -6.35 -8.30 18.44
N ALA A 64 -5.57 -8.68 19.45
CA ALA A 64 -5.98 -9.74 20.38
C ALA A 64 -7.09 -9.30 21.35
N GLN A 65 -7.41 -7.99 21.39
CA GLN A 65 -8.28 -7.38 22.40
C GLN A 65 -9.72 -7.13 21.93
N GLY A 66 -10.03 -7.36 20.65
CA GLY A 66 -11.38 -7.25 20.10
C GLY A 66 -12.10 -8.61 20.10
N ARG A 67 -13.16 -8.77 20.90
CA ARG A 67 -14.17 -9.79 20.58
C ARG A 67 -14.94 -9.30 19.35
N LYS A 68 -14.86 -10.02 18.23
CA LYS A 68 -15.67 -9.76 17.03
C LYS A 68 -17.12 -9.55 17.43
N LYS A 69 -17.66 -8.34 17.25
CA LYS A 69 -19.09 -8.12 17.44
C LYS A 69 -19.84 -8.72 16.26
N ALA A 70 -21.07 -9.15 16.50
CA ALA A 70 -21.93 -9.67 15.45
C ALA A 70 -22.14 -8.57 14.38
N GLY A 71 -21.65 -8.81 13.17
CA GLY A 71 -21.74 -7.88 12.04
C GLY A 71 -20.46 -7.07 11.73
N GLU A 72 -19.38 -7.18 12.51
CA GLU A 72 -18.09 -6.57 12.17
C GLU A 72 -17.36 -7.40 11.08
N ASP A 73 -16.81 -6.71 10.08
CA ASP A 73 -15.98 -7.31 9.04
C ASP A 73 -14.62 -7.74 9.61
N ASP A 74 -14.07 -8.86 9.14
CA ASP A 74 -12.78 -9.37 9.62
C ASP A 74 -11.62 -8.37 9.43
N ASP A 75 -11.75 -7.41 8.49
CA ASP A 75 -10.76 -6.37 8.27
C ASP A 75 -10.70 -5.31 9.40
N GLU A 76 -11.78 -5.08 10.15
CA GLU A 76 -11.81 -4.13 11.28
C GLU A 76 -11.04 -4.62 12.51
N LEU A 77 -10.68 -5.91 12.55
CA LEU A 77 -9.87 -6.49 13.62
C LEU A 77 -8.37 -6.27 13.44
N TYR A 78 -7.95 -5.73 12.29
CA TYR A 78 -6.55 -5.48 11.97
C TYR A 78 -6.17 -4.00 12.17
N SER A 79 -5.05 -3.76 12.84
CA SER A 79 -4.46 -2.43 13.00
C SER A 79 -3.14 -2.33 12.27
N LEU A 80 -2.85 -1.14 11.70
CA LEU A 80 -1.60 -0.86 11.01
C LEU A 80 -0.37 -1.21 11.86
N ARG A 81 0.56 -1.98 11.28
CA ARG A 81 1.80 -2.45 11.92
C ARG A 81 3.07 -2.01 11.18
N GLY A 82 2.92 -1.48 9.97
CA GLY A 82 3.96 -0.84 9.16
C GLY A 82 3.45 -0.61 7.74
N CYS A 83 3.78 0.53 7.11
CA CYS A 83 3.39 0.80 5.71
C CYS A 83 4.41 1.71 5.05
N ILE A 84 5.09 1.18 4.02
CA ILE A 84 6.09 1.91 3.23
C ILE A 84 5.96 1.51 1.76
N GLY A 85 6.23 2.46 0.86
CA GLY A 85 6.13 2.26 -0.57
C GLY A 85 6.82 3.37 -1.36
N THR A 86 6.55 3.39 -2.66
CA THR A 86 7.10 4.37 -3.59
C THR A 86 6.12 4.74 -4.69
N PHE A 87 6.17 6.01 -5.08
CA PHE A 87 5.55 6.52 -6.31
C PHE A 87 6.50 6.46 -7.51
N GLY A 88 7.81 6.37 -7.27
CA GLY A 88 8.86 6.35 -8.29
C GLY A 88 9.71 5.09 -8.13
N PRO A 89 9.23 3.93 -8.61
CA PRO A 89 9.93 2.66 -8.43
C PRO A 89 11.31 2.69 -9.09
N SER A 90 12.33 2.31 -8.33
CA SER A 90 13.71 2.29 -8.82
C SER A 90 14.07 0.93 -9.45
N HIS A 91 13.50 -0.15 -8.93
CA HIS A 91 13.74 -1.52 -9.38
C HIS A 91 12.48 -2.20 -9.95
N VAL A 92 12.67 -3.43 -10.42
CA VAL A 92 11.58 -4.31 -10.87
C VAL A 92 10.70 -4.74 -9.71
N LEU A 93 9.45 -5.11 -10.02
CA LEU A 93 8.40 -5.41 -9.04
C LEU A 93 8.84 -6.39 -7.94
N GLU A 94 9.48 -7.50 -8.31
CA GLU A 94 9.92 -8.51 -7.34
C GLU A 94 10.86 -7.92 -6.27
N LYS A 95 11.85 -7.14 -6.72
CA LYS A 95 12.83 -6.51 -5.84
C LYS A 95 12.19 -5.39 -5.02
N GLU A 96 11.34 -4.57 -5.62
CA GLU A 96 10.64 -3.48 -4.93
C GLU A 96 9.68 -4.01 -3.85
N ALA A 97 8.87 -5.02 -4.16
CA ALA A 97 7.92 -5.62 -3.23
C ALA A 97 8.64 -6.24 -2.03
N GLY A 98 9.72 -7.01 -2.26
CA GLY A 98 10.53 -7.57 -1.19
C GLY A 98 11.22 -6.49 -0.34
N ASN A 99 11.82 -5.48 -0.97
CA ASN A 99 12.48 -4.38 -0.27
C ASN A 99 11.50 -3.62 0.62
N TYR A 100 10.35 -3.20 0.08
CA TYR A 100 9.37 -2.44 0.85
C TYR A 100 8.66 -3.28 1.89
N ALA A 101 8.50 -4.59 1.68
CA ALA A 101 8.06 -5.50 2.74
C ALA A 101 9.02 -5.49 3.93
N ALA A 102 10.33 -5.60 3.69
CA ALA A 102 11.34 -5.57 4.75
C ALA A 102 11.41 -4.19 5.42
N ILE A 103 11.40 -3.10 4.64
CA ILE A 103 11.43 -1.74 5.19
C ILE A 103 10.20 -1.48 6.05
N ALA A 104 8.99 -1.83 5.57
CA ALA A 104 7.77 -1.68 6.34
C ALA A 104 7.74 -2.53 7.62
N ALA A 105 8.37 -3.72 7.60
CA ALA A 105 8.43 -4.60 8.77
C ALA A 105 9.43 -4.16 9.84
N PHE A 106 10.58 -3.61 9.43
CA PHE A 106 11.72 -3.43 10.34
C PHE A 106 12.16 -1.98 10.51
N ASN A 107 11.84 -1.09 9.56
CA ASN A 107 12.39 0.26 9.48
C ASN A 107 11.31 1.35 9.43
N ASP A 108 10.03 1.01 9.55
CA ASP A 108 8.97 2.00 9.77
C ASP A 108 9.08 2.56 11.19
N THR A 109 9.61 3.77 11.33
CA THR A 109 9.97 4.39 12.62
C THR A 109 8.78 4.62 13.56
N ARG A 110 7.55 4.49 13.07
CA ARG A 110 6.33 4.57 13.88
C ARG A 110 6.12 3.31 14.73
N PHE A 111 6.79 2.20 14.41
CA PHE A 111 6.59 0.91 15.06
C PHE A 111 7.93 0.25 15.40
N SER A 112 7.93 -0.65 16.39
CA SER A 112 9.09 -1.52 16.62
C SER A 112 9.25 -2.54 15.49
N PRO A 113 10.45 -3.07 15.23
CA PRO A 113 10.63 -4.15 14.26
C PRO A 113 9.69 -5.34 14.52
N ILE A 114 9.07 -5.89 13.48
CA ILE A 114 8.21 -7.10 13.59
C ILE A 114 9.04 -8.27 14.10
N SER A 115 8.48 -9.01 15.07
CA SER A 115 9.11 -10.22 15.62
C SER A 115 8.42 -11.51 15.17
N GLN A 116 9.12 -12.64 15.28
CA GLN A 116 8.61 -13.96 14.90
C GLN A 116 7.30 -14.34 15.62
N ARG A 117 7.11 -13.87 16.87
CA ARG A 117 5.88 -14.13 17.65
C ARG A 117 4.65 -13.43 17.08
N GLU A 118 4.83 -12.44 16.22
CA GLU A 118 3.72 -11.69 15.63
C GLU A 118 3.17 -12.37 14.37
N LEU A 119 3.92 -13.29 13.75
CA LEU A 119 3.61 -13.86 12.43
C LEU A 119 2.17 -14.33 12.30
N GLU A 120 1.68 -15.13 13.24
CA GLU A 120 0.32 -15.70 13.21
C GLU A 120 -0.80 -14.64 13.22
N SER A 121 -0.50 -13.43 13.68
CA SER A 121 -1.44 -12.31 13.73
C SER A 121 -1.30 -11.33 12.55
N LEU A 122 -0.38 -11.55 11.61
CA LEU A 122 -0.12 -10.60 10.54
C LEU A 122 -1.05 -10.77 9.33
N LYS A 123 -1.31 -9.65 8.68
CA LYS A 123 -1.85 -9.54 7.32
C LYS A 123 -0.90 -8.67 6.51
N CYS A 124 -0.55 -9.15 5.31
CA CYS A 124 0.23 -8.38 4.35
C CYS A 124 -0.70 -7.92 3.24
N SER A 125 -0.61 -6.63 2.88
CA SER A 125 -1.27 -6.07 1.70
C SER A 125 -0.23 -5.40 0.79
N VAL A 126 -0.31 -5.67 -0.51
CA VAL A 126 0.45 -4.98 -1.56
C VAL A 126 -0.55 -4.22 -2.42
N THR A 127 -0.36 -2.91 -2.53
CA THR A 127 -1.18 -2.06 -3.41
C THR A 127 -0.31 -1.60 -4.58
N LEU A 128 -0.64 -2.05 -5.80
CA LEU A 128 -0.01 -1.54 -7.01
C LEU A 128 -0.77 -0.29 -7.48
N LEU A 129 -0.05 0.78 -7.79
CA LEU A 129 -0.65 2.03 -8.24
C LEU A 129 -0.58 2.13 -9.76
N ASP A 130 -1.68 2.56 -10.37
CA ASP A 130 -1.81 2.67 -11.83
C ASP A 130 -2.81 3.75 -12.24
N ASN A 131 -2.92 4.03 -13.53
CA ASN A 131 -3.82 5.01 -14.14
C ASN A 131 -3.61 6.44 -13.59
N PHE A 132 -2.35 6.88 -13.55
CA PHE A 132 -2.01 8.26 -13.19
C PHE A 132 -2.49 9.22 -14.28
N GLU A 133 -3.38 10.13 -13.90
CA GLU A 133 -4.01 11.10 -14.79
C GLU A 133 -4.07 12.47 -14.14
N LYS A 134 -3.72 13.52 -14.89
CA LYS A 134 -3.97 14.89 -14.45
C LYS A 134 -5.49 15.13 -14.37
N ALA A 135 -5.96 15.60 -13.22
CA ALA A 135 -7.35 15.95 -13.02
C ALA A 135 -7.71 17.19 -13.85
N LYS A 136 -8.93 17.23 -14.43
CA LYS A 136 -9.39 18.38 -15.22
C LYS A 136 -9.56 19.63 -14.38
N ASP A 137 -9.99 19.44 -13.14
CA ASP A 137 -10.05 20.44 -12.08
C ASP A 137 -9.67 19.77 -10.75
N PRO A 138 -9.36 20.52 -9.68
CA PRO A 138 -8.88 19.95 -8.42
C PRO A 138 -9.83 18.91 -7.78
N LEU A 139 -11.12 18.92 -8.14
CA LEU A 139 -12.14 18.02 -7.59
C LEU A 139 -12.53 16.90 -8.56
N ASP A 140 -11.90 16.78 -9.74
CA ASP A 140 -12.14 15.74 -10.75
C ASP A 140 -11.51 14.39 -10.35
N TRP A 141 -12.02 13.81 -9.26
CA TRP A 141 -11.69 12.48 -8.77
C TRP A 141 -12.84 11.90 -7.94
N THR A 142 -12.70 10.72 -7.34
CA THR A 142 -13.79 10.05 -6.62
C THR A 142 -13.27 9.46 -5.32
N VAL A 143 -13.86 9.87 -4.20
CA VAL A 143 -13.53 9.35 -2.86
C VAL A 143 -13.78 7.84 -2.82
N GLY A 144 -12.85 7.10 -2.22
CA GLY A 144 -12.90 5.62 -2.14
C GLY A 144 -12.52 4.89 -3.42
N LYS A 145 -12.23 5.62 -4.51
CA LYS A 145 -11.75 5.05 -5.77
C LYS A 145 -10.36 5.54 -6.15
N HIS A 146 -10.13 6.85 -6.06
CA HIS A 146 -8.88 7.45 -6.50
C HIS A 146 -8.02 7.87 -5.31
N GLY A 147 -6.71 7.60 -5.43
CA GLY A 147 -5.69 8.34 -4.70
C GLY A 147 -5.44 9.67 -5.39
N ILE A 148 -4.87 10.61 -4.66
CA ILE A 148 -4.56 11.95 -5.17
C ILE A 148 -3.10 12.31 -4.88
N ILE A 149 -2.46 12.99 -5.82
CA ILE A 149 -1.23 13.75 -5.62
C ILE A 149 -1.59 15.22 -5.81
N VAL A 150 -1.41 16.01 -4.76
CA VAL A 150 -1.62 17.46 -4.79
C VAL A 150 -0.28 18.14 -4.91
N SER A 151 -0.09 18.94 -5.95
CA SER A 151 1.12 19.73 -6.19
C SER A 151 0.77 21.21 -6.21
N PHE A 152 1.61 22.05 -5.61
CA PHE A 152 1.44 23.51 -5.63
C PHE A 152 2.78 24.23 -5.44
N SER A 153 2.83 25.48 -5.85
CA SER A 153 3.94 26.40 -5.62
C SER A 153 3.63 27.27 -4.40
N LEU A 154 4.57 27.40 -3.48
CA LEU A 154 4.51 28.35 -2.37
C LEU A 154 5.85 29.08 -2.27
N ARG A 155 5.83 30.42 -2.35
CA ARG A 155 7.04 31.27 -2.30
C ARG A 155 8.16 30.80 -3.24
N LYS A 156 7.80 30.46 -4.47
CA LYS A 156 8.72 29.97 -5.53
C LYS A 156 9.37 28.61 -5.23
N ARG A 157 8.80 27.81 -4.33
CA ARG A 157 9.18 26.41 -4.10
C ARG A 157 8.00 25.51 -4.41
N ASN A 158 8.29 24.35 -4.99
CA ASN A 158 7.28 23.36 -5.34
C ASN A 158 7.09 22.39 -4.18
N TYR A 159 5.85 22.14 -3.84
CA TYR A 159 5.42 21.23 -2.78
C TYR A 159 4.49 20.20 -3.38
N HIS A 160 4.58 18.98 -2.89
CA HIS A 160 3.62 17.94 -3.23
C HIS A 160 3.41 16.99 -2.05
N ALA A 161 2.23 16.40 -2.01
CA ALA A 161 1.92 15.29 -1.14
C ALA A 161 0.88 14.40 -1.81
N THR A 162 0.64 13.26 -1.18
CA THR A 162 -0.23 12.22 -1.72
C THR A 162 -0.99 11.50 -0.62
N PHE A 163 -2.19 11.05 -0.96
CA PHE A 163 -2.99 10.11 -0.17
C PHE A 163 -3.49 8.98 -1.06
N LEU A 164 -3.43 7.76 -0.51
CA LEU A 164 -3.95 6.55 -1.15
C LEU A 164 -5.50 6.56 -1.16
N PRO A 165 -6.15 5.80 -2.06
CA PRO A 165 -7.62 5.76 -2.17
C PRO A 165 -8.36 5.55 -0.84
N ASP A 166 -7.86 4.63 -0.01
CA ASP A 166 -8.51 4.20 1.24
C ASP A 166 -8.52 5.30 2.32
N VAL A 167 -7.55 6.24 2.28
CA VAL A 167 -7.35 7.23 3.35
C VAL A 167 -8.56 8.17 3.48
N MET A 168 -9.09 8.64 2.35
CA MET A 168 -10.19 9.61 2.37
C MET A 168 -11.46 8.98 2.95
N THR A 169 -11.73 7.71 2.62
CA THR A 169 -12.87 6.97 3.16
C THR A 169 -12.70 6.67 4.64
N GLU A 170 -11.52 6.25 5.08
CA GLU A 170 -11.23 5.96 6.49
C GLU A 170 -11.36 7.20 7.38
N GLN A 171 -10.97 8.37 6.87
CA GLN A 171 -11.05 9.63 7.60
C GLN A 171 -12.41 10.33 7.47
N GLY A 172 -13.29 9.86 6.58
CA GLY A 172 -14.56 10.52 6.27
C GLY A 172 -14.40 11.91 5.64
N TRP A 173 -13.29 12.17 4.95
CA TRP A 173 -13.00 13.48 4.36
C TRP A 173 -13.76 13.73 3.05
N THR A 174 -14.25 14.96 2.87
CA THR A 174 -14.67 15.45 1.55
C THR A 174 -13.46 15.65 0.63
N LYS A 175 -13.72 15.94 -0.65
CA LYS A 175 -12.64 16.20 -1.62
C LYS A 175 -11.83 17.44 -1.24
N GLU A 176 -12.51 18.50 -0.81
CA GLU A 176 -11.93 19.76 -0.39
C GLU A 176 -11.06 19.57 0.87
N GLU A 177 -11.58 18.80 1.84
CA GLU A 177 -10.84 18.46 3.05
C GLU A 177 -9.58 17.64 2.71
N ALA A 178 -9.70 16.61 1.87
CA ALA A 178 -8.58 15.79 1.45
C ALA A 178 -7.46 16.62 0.79
N ILE A 179 -7.80 17.55 -0.11
CA ILE A 179 -6.83 18.46 -0.74
C ILE A 179 -6.16 19.34 0.31
N SER A 180 -6.94 19.95 1.22
CA SER A 180 -6.41 20.80 2.29
C SER A 180 -5.44 20.02 3.19
N GLN A 181 -5.79 18.80 3.59
CA GLN A 181 -4.94 17.92 4.38
C GLN A 181 -3.69 17.50 3.61
N CYS A 182 -3.80 17.30 2.29
CA CYS A 182 -2.67 16.97 1.44
C CYS A 182 -1.68 18.15 1.39
N MET A 183 -2.18 19.38 1.19
CA MET A 183 -1.34 20.58 1.20
C MET A 183 -0.66 20.77 2.56
N ARG A 184 -1.36 20.55 3.68
CA ARG A 184 -0.75 20.57 5.02
C ARG A 184 0.34 19.52 5.17
N LYS A 185 0.09 18.29 4.70
CA LYS A 185 1.07 17.20 4.69
C LYS A 185 2.29 17.53 3.82
N ALA A 186 2.11 18.29 2.74
CA ALA A 186 3.20 18.78 1.90
C ALA A 186 4.04 19.88 2.57
N GLY A 187 3.54 20.48 3.66
CA GLY A 187 4.24 21.55 4.40
C GLY A 187 3.57 22.92 4.34
N LEU A 188 2.29 23.01 3.93
CA LEU A 188 1.52 24.25 4.07
C LEU A 188 1.15 24.49 5.53
N HIS A 189 1.49 25.67 6.06
CA HIS A 189 1.21 26.04 7.44
C HIS A 189 0.13 27.11 7.54
N SER A 190 -0.45 27.27 8.74
CA SER A 190 -1.51 28.25 9.00
C SER A 190 -1.07 29.71 8.84
N PHE A 191 0.23 29.99 8.89
CA PHE A 191 0.79 31.32 8.69
C PHE A 191 1.11 31.62 7.21
N ASP A 192 1.00 30.63 6.33
CA ASP A 192 1.16 30.86 4.89
C ASP A 192 -0.10 31.50 4.33
N ARG A 193 0.08 32.53 3.50
CA ARG A 193 -1.04 33.29 2.94
C ARG A 193 -1.56 32.57 1.69
N PRO A 194 -2.88 32.46 1.52
CA PRO A 194 -3.46 31.85 0.32
C PRO A 194 -2.99 32.50 -1.00
N GLU A 195 -2.71 33.81 -0.99
CA GLU A 195 -2.21 34.54 -2.17
C GLU A 195 -0.81 34.10 -2.60
N ASP A 196 -0.01 33.52 -1.69
CA ASP A 196 1.34 33.05 -1.98
C ASP A 196 1.33 31.64 -2.63
N ILE A 197 0.15 31.03 -2.77
CA ILE A 197 -0.07 29.71 -3.38
C ILE A 197 -0.40 29.89 -4.86
N SER A 198 0.35 29.23 -5.73
CA SER A 198 0.06 29.18 -7.17
C SER A 198 0.17 27.74 -7.69
N ASP A 199 -0.24 27.54 -8.94
CA ASP A 199 -0.03 26.28 -9.68
C ASP A 199 -0.57 25.04 -8.94
N LEU A 200 -1.73 25.18 -8.29
CA LEU A 200 -2.40 24.06 -7.63
C LEU A 200 -2.89 23.08 -8.69
N GLU A 201 -2.27 21.90 -8.70
CA GLU A 201 -2.60 20.80 -9.59
C GLU A 201 -2.92 19.54 -8.78
N VAL A 202 -3.87 18.76 -9.30
CA VAL A 202 -4.21 17.45 -8.75
C VAL A 202 -3.99 16.41 -9.83
N GLU A 203 -3.23 15.38 -9.50
CA GLU A 203 -3.15 14.14 -10.27
C GLU A 203 -3.92 13.06 -9.49
N ARG A 204 -4.69 12.24 -10.20
CA ARG A 204 -5.43 11.11 -9.63
C ARG A 204 -4.85 9.80 -10.13
N TYR A 205 -4.97 8.77 -9.32
CA TYR A 205 -4.57 7.41 -9.69
C TYR A 205 -5.47 6.38 -9.02
N THR A 206 -5.45 5.14 -9.52
CA THR A 206 -6.11 3.99 -8.91
C THR A 206 -5.09 3.08 -8.23
N GLY A 207 -5.54 2.30 -7.25
CA GLY A 207 -4.73 1.27 -6.61
C GLY A 207 -5.41 -0.08 -6.68
N GLU A 208 -4.70 -1.12 -7.09
CA GLU A 208 -5.16 -2.51 -6.99
C GLU A 208 -4.50 -3.17 -5.77
N LYS A 209 -5.33 -3.50 -4.77
CA LYS A 209 -4.89 -4.07 -3.50
C LYS A 209 -4.99 -5.58 -3.53
N SER A 210 -3.89 -6.24 -3.19
CA SER A 210 -3.78 -7.68 -3.02
C SER A 210 -3.35 -8.01 -1.59
N SER A 211 -4.06 -8.89 -0.88
CA SER A 211 -3.77 -9.19 0.53
C SER A 211 -3.84 -10.66 0.90
N LEU A 212 -3.02 -11.05 1.88
CA LEU A 212 -3.07 -12.35 2.56
C LEU A 212 -2.92 -12.15 4.07
N THR A 213 -3.72 -12.87 4.86
CA THR A 213 -3.36 -13.16 6.26
C THR A 213 -2.22 -14.18 6.32
N TYR A 214 -1.53 -14.28 7.45
CA TYR A 214 -0.50 -15.32 7.61
C TYR A 214 -1.08 -16.74 7.45
N SER A 215 -2.31 -16.96 7.93
CA SER A 215 -3.01 -18.25 7.74
C SER A 215 -3.26 -18.57 6.26
N GLU A 216 -3.75 -17.59 5.48
CA GLU A 216 -3.96 -17.75 4.04
C GLU A 216 -2.62 -17.91 3.29
N PHE A 217 -1.55 -17.24 3.75
CA PHE A 217 -0.21 -17.46 3.23
C PHE A 217 0.30 -18.88 3.47
N LEU A 218 0.05 -19.47 4.65
CA LEU A 218 0.39 -20.88 4.92
C LEU A 218 -0.43 -21.85 4.06
N GLU A 219 -1.68 -21.53 3.75
CA GLU A 219 -2.48 -22.33 2.81
C GLU A 219 -2.00 -22.17 1.37
N TYR A 220 -1.59 -20.96 1.00
CA TYR A 220 -1.01 -20.65 -0.30
C TYR A 220 0.32 -21.40 -0.50
N SER A 221 1.21 -21.39 0.49
CA SER A 221 2.52 -22.03 0.39
C SER A 221 2.46 -23.55 0.27
N LYS A 222 1.41 -24.20 0.80
CA LYS A 222 1.16 -25.64 0.61
C LYS A 222 0.85 -26.03 -0.84
N LYS A 223 0.54 -25.07 -1.70
CA LYS A 223 0.20 -25.28 -3.12
C LYS A 223 1.39 -25.05 -4.06
N LEU A 224 2.54 -24.62 -3.53
CA LEU A 224 3.79 -24.40 -4.26
C LEU A 224 4.62 -25.68 -4.36
#